data_AF-H5SRJ9-F1
#
_entry.id   AF-H5SRJ9-F1
#
_cell.length_a   1.000
_cell.length_b   1.000
_cell.length_c   1.000
_cell.angle_alpha   90.00
_cell.angle_beta   90.00
_cell.angle_gamma   90.00
#
_symmetry.space_group_name_H-M   'P 1'
#
loop_
_entity.id
_entity.type
_entity.pdbx_description
1 polymer ?
#
loop_
_entity_poly.entity_id
_entity_poly.type
_entity_poly.pdbx_seq_one_letter_code
_entity_poly.pdbx_strand_id
1 'polypeptide(L)'
;MTLDTAAYIMLLVQANITDPALWPPGMQEGASALARIRQIEAECISQHGEFDWERLPKAIQDEYDDLCVLLDKLQDTGERIPFELYITKRKTPQP
;
A
#
# COMPACT_ATOMS: atom_id res chain seq x y z
N MET A 1 -21.70 -7.99 -9.74
CA MET A 1 -20.40 -7.30 -9.70
C MET A 1 -19.53 -8.06 -8.73
N THR A 2 -18.36 -8.53 -9.16
CA THR A 2 -17.41 -9.31 -8.36
C THR A 2 -16.14 -8.48 -8.23
N LEU A 3 -15.64 -8.33 -7.01
CA LEU A 3 -14.30 -7.77 -6.78
C LEU A 3 -13.28 -8.85 -7.12
N ASP A 4 -12.24 -8.49 -7.87
CA ASP A 4 -11.04 -9.31 -7.90
C ASP A 4 -10.27 -9.16 -6.57
N THR A 5 -9.31 -10.07 -6.37
CA THR A 5 -8.53 -10.14 -5.12
C THR A 5 -7.76 -8.86 -4.84
N ALA A 6 -7.16 -8.23 -5.86
CA ALA A 6 -6.36 -7.02 -5.70
C ALA A 6 -7.26 -5.83 -5.30
N ALA A 7 -8.42 -5.68 -5.95
CA ALA A 7 -9.41 -4.67 -5.60
C ALA A 7 -9.95 -4.86 -4.18
N TYR A 8 -10.15 -6.10 -3.75
CA TYR A 8 -10.55 -6.40 -2.37
C TYR A 8 -9.47 -6.03 -1.35
N ILE A 9 -8.20 -6.37 -1.60
CA ILE A 9 -7.09 -5.99 -0.73
C ILE A 9 -6.91 -4.48 -0.66
N MET A 10 -7.03 -3.78 -1.79
CA MET A 10 -7.00 -2.32 -1.82
C MET A 10 -8.07 -1.72 -0.90
N LEU A 11 -9.28 -2.28 -0.88
CA LEU A 11 -10.34 -1.84 0.04
C LEU A 11 -9.98 -2.12 1.51
N LEU A 12 -9.40 -3.29 1.82
CA LEU A 12 -8.94 -3.60 3.18
C LEU A 12 -7.88 -2.60 3.66
N VAL A 13 -6.90 -2.27 2.81
CA VAL A 13 -5.85 -1.30 3.10
C VAL A 13 -6.43 0.10 3.30
N GLN A 14 -7.31 0.55 2.40
CA GLN A 14 -7.98 1.86 2.50
C GLN A 14 -8.84 1.99 3.76
N ALA A 15 -9.52 0.92 4.16
CA ALA A 15 -10.33 0.87 5.38
C ALA A 15 -9.52 0.56 6.64
N ASN A 16 -8.19 0.44 6.52
CA ASN A 16 -7.27 0.13 7.61
C ASN A 16 -7.61 -1.18 8.37
N ILE A 17 -8.07 -2.20 7.65
CA ILE A 17 -8.48 -3.49 8.23
C ILE A 17 -7.26 -4.37 8.44
N THR A 18 -6.86 -4.53 9.70
CA THR A 18 -5.69 -5.33 10.12
C THR A 18 -6.06 -6.72 10.65
N ASP A 19 -7.33 -7.10 10.62
CA ASP A 19 -7.79 -8.44 11.04
C ASP A 19 -7.47 -9.48 9.96
N PRO A 20 -6.54 -10.42 10.18
CA PRO A 20 -6.13 -11.40 9.19
C PRO A 20 -7.26 -12.35 8.75
N ALA A 21 -8.33 -12.50 9.53
CA ALA A 21 -9.48 -13.32 9.16
C ALA A 21 -10.29 -12.72 7.99
N LEU A 22 -10.17 -11.41 7.77
CA LEU A 22 -10.84 -10.69 6.68
C LEU A 22 -10.00 -10.63 5.40
N TRP A 23 -8.73 -11.01 5.46
CA TRP A 23 -7.83 -11.04 4.31
C TRP A 23 -7.98 -12.33 3.49
N PRO A 24 -7.75 -12.29 2.16
CA PRO A 24 -7.81 -13.48 1.33
C PRO A 24 -6.89 -14.60 1.82
N PRO A 25 -7.28 -15.88 1.65
CA PRO A 25 -6.43 -17.02 1.96
C PRO A 25 -5.05 -16.92 1.27
N GLY A 26 -3.98 -17.04 2.05
CA GLY A 26 -2.60 -16.93 1.56
C GLY A 26 -2.04 -15.50 1.54
N MET A 27 -2.81 -14.51 2.00
CA MET A 27 -2.42 -13.08 1.99
C MET A 27 -2.55 -12.42 3.37
N GLN A 28 -2.66 -13.22 4.43
CA GLN A 28 -2.79 -12.74 5.81
C GLN A 28 -1.56 -11.94 6.28
N GLU A 29 -0.40 -12.16 5.67
CA GLU A 29 0.80 -11.36 5.93
C GLU A 29 0.58 -9.87 5.62
N GLY A 30 -0.30 -9.54 4.67
CA GLY A 30 -0.67 -8.15 4.38
C GLY A 30 -1.39 -7.47 5.56
N ALA A 31 -2.20 -8.22 6.32
CA ALA A 31 -2.85 -7.71 7.53
C ALA A 31 -1.83 -7.31 8.59
N SER A 32 -0.84 -8.19 8.80
CA SER A 32 0.28 -7.94 9.72
C SER A 32 1.16 -6.79 9.26
N ALA A 33 1.42 -6.70 7.96
CA ALA A 33 2.22 -5.63 7.38
C ALA A 33 1.54 -4.25 7.55
N LEU A 34 0.24 -4.18 7.27
CA LEU A 34 -0.56 -2.98 7.48
C LEU A 34 -0.59 -2.59 8.96
N ALA A 35 -0.78 -3.55 9.87
CA ALA A 35 -0.75 -3.29 11.30
C ALA A 35 0.59 -2.69 11.74
N ARG A 36 1.70 -3.22 11.23
CA ARG A 36 3.04 -2.74 11.56
C ARG A 36 3.31 -1.33 11.01
N ILE A 37 2.89 -1.03 9.78
CA ILE A 37 2.94 0.32 9.19
C ILE A 37 2.22 1.32 10.11
N ARG A 38 0.98 1.02 10.51
CA ARG A 38 0.19 1.91 11.37
C ARG A 38 0.81 2.10 12.75
N GLN A 39 1.45 1.07 13.28
CA GLN A 39 2.20 1.19 14.52
C GLN A 39 3.38 2.16 14.35
N ILE A 40 4.19 2.01 13.31
CA ILE A 40 5.33 2.91 13.02
C ILE A 40 4.85 4.35 12.86
N GLU A 41 3.78 4.58 12.09
CA GLU A 41 3.17 5.89 11.92
C GLU A 41 2.72 6.50 13.25
N ALA A 42 2.00 5.72 14.07
CA ALA A 42 1.52 6.18 15.37
C ALA A 42 2.66 6.53 16.33
N GLU A 43 3.71 5.71 16.36
CA GLU A 43 4.92 5.97 17.16
C GLU A 43 5.61 7.27 16.72
N CYS A 44 5.76 7.49 15.41
CA CYS A 44 6.33 8.70 14.83
C CYS A 44 5.48 9.94 15.17
N ILE A 45 4.17 9.87 14.96
CA ILE A 45 3.22 10.94 15.29
C ILE A 45 3.29 11.28 16.79
N SER A 46 3.38 10.27 17.66
CA SER A 46 3.46 10.49 19.11
C SER A 46 4.71 11.28 19.54
N GLN A 47 5.81 11.15 18.79
CA GLN A 47 7.09 11.79 19.08
C GLN A 47 7.25 13.16 18.38
N HIS A 48 6.61 13.35 17.23
CA HIS A 48 6.88 14.47 16.34
C HIS A 48 5.64 15.33 16.01
N GLY A 49 4.45 14.91 16.42
CA GLY A 49 3.17 15.59 16.16
C GLY A 49 2.54 15.26 14.81
N GLU A 50 3.33 14.75 13.87
CA GLU A 50 2.92 14.32 12.54
C GLU A 50 3.77 13.13 12.08
N PHE A 51 3.29 12.40 11.08
CA PHE A 51 4.09 11.35 10.45
C PHE A 51 5.06 12.01 9.46
N ASP A 52 6.34 11.81 9.69
CA ASP A 52 7.42 12.26 8.81
C ASP A 52 8.42 11.10 8.65
N TRP A 53 8.40 10.47 7.48
CA TRP A 53 9.24 9.31 7.17
C TRP A 53 10.74 9.62 7.35
N GLU A 54 11.17 10.86 7.05
CA GLU A 54 12.57 11.26 7.18
C GLU A 54 13.03 11.30 8.65
N ARG A 55 12.09 11.40 9.61
CA ARG A 55 12.39 11.39 11.05
C ARG A 55 12.51 10.00 11.64
N LEU A 56 12.08 8.96 10.91
CA LEU A 56 12.24 7.59 11.37
C LEU A 56 13.72 7.20 11.44
N PRO A 57 14.15 6.38 12.42
CA PRO A 57 15.48 5.77 12.39
C PRO A 57 15.69 4.98 11.10
N LYS A 58 16.91 4.94 10.55
CA LYS A 58 17.19 4.31 9.25
C LYS A 58 16.70 2.86 9.14
N ALA A 59 16.86 2.07 10.20
CA ALA A 59 16.37 0.68 10.22
C ALA A 59 14.84 0.59 10.13
N ILE A 60 14.12 1.57 10.69
CA ILE A 60 12.65 1.64 10.65
C ILE A 60 12.17 2.18 9.31
N GLN A 61 12.93 3.07 8.66
CA GLN A 61 12.67 3.48 7.28
C GLN A 61 12.73 2.27 6.34
N ASP A 62 13.80 1.48 6.42
CA ASP A 62 13.98 0.29 5.58
C ASP A 62 12.85 -0.74 5.84
N GLU A 63 12.49 -0.96 7.10
CA GLU A 63 11.33 -1.80 7.47
C GLU A 63 10.03 -1.26 6.88
N TYR A 64 9.76 0.04 7.02
CA TYR A 64 8.55 0.68 6.50
C TYR A 64 8.44 0.54 4.98
N ASP A 65 9.53 0.78 4.25
CA ASP A 65 9.59 0.66 2.80
C ASP A 65 9.34 -0.77 2.34
N ASP A 66 9.96 -1.76 2.99
CA ASP A 66 9.74 -3.18 2.69
C ASP A 66 8.27 -3.60 2.91
N LEU A 67 7.64 -3.09 3.98
CA LEU A 67 6.22 -3.34 4.27
C LEU A 67 5.31 -2.68 3.21
N CYS A 68 5.61 -1.45 2.79
CA CYS A 68 4.88 -0.79 1.70
C CYS A 68 5.02 -1.57 0.39
N VAL A 69 6.23 -2.01 0.03
CA VAL A 69 6.47 -2.83 -1.15
C VAL A 69 5.70 -4.15 -1.09
N LEU A 70 5.60 -4.78 0.07
CA LEU A 70 4.79 -5.99 0.25
C LEU A 70 3.31 -5.71 -0.03
N LEU A 71 2.74 -4.64 0.54
CA LEU A 71 1.34 -4.27 0.29
C LEU A 71 1.08 -3.92 -1.18
N ASP A 72 2.01 -3.24 -1.84
CA ASP A 72 1.90 -2.92 -3.27
C ASP A 72 1.89 -4.19 -4.12
N LYS A 73 2.75 -5.17 -3.82
CA LYS A 73 2.79 -6.46 -4.53
C LYS A 73 1.48 -7.24 -4.39
N LEU A 74 0.85 -7.20 -3.22
CA LEU A 74 -0.45 -7.86 -3.00
C LEU A 74 -1.58 -7.22 -3.81
N GLN A 75 -1.43 -5.95 -4.19
CA GLN A 75 -2.40 -5.18 -4.97
C GLN A 75 -2.03 -5.10 -6.47
N ASP A 76 -0.86 -5.58 -6.87
CA ASP A 76 -0.41 -5.55 -8.26
C ASP A 76 -1.23 -6.56 -9.10
N THR A 77 -2.11 -6.03 -9.94
CA THR A 77 -2.89 -6.83 -10.90
C THR A 77 -2.03 -7.42 -12.02
N GLY A 78 -0.75 -7.04 -12.10
CA GLY A 78 0.14 -7.38 -13.20
C GLY A 78 -0.21 -6.65 -14.50
N GLU A 79 -1.21 -5.77 -14.49
CA GLU A 79 -1.58 -4.98 -15.64
C GLU A 79 -0.44 -4.01 -15.96
N ARG A 80 -0.01 -4.00 -17.22
CA ARG A 80 1.01 -3.10 -17.73
C ARG A 80 0.45 -2.36 -18.92
N ILE A 81 0.55 -1.04 -18.92
CA ILE A 81 0.15 -0.21 -20.05
C ILE A 81 1.36 -0.04 -20.97
N PRO A 82 1.26 -0.39 -22.27
CA PRO A 82 2.29 -0.08 -23.26
C PRO A 82 2.70 1.39 -23.18
N PHE A 83 4.01 1.66 -23.21
CA PHE A 83 4.55 3.01 -23.11
C PHE A 83 4.00 3.93 -24.21
N GLU A 84 3.77 3.37 -25.40
CA GLU A 84 3.17 4.05 -26.56
C GLU A 84 1.75 4.56 -26.28
N LEU A 85 0.95 3.83 -25.50
CA LEU A 85 -0.40 4.23 -25.09
C LEU A 85 -0.36 5.32 -24.00
N TYR A 86 0.65 5.30 -23.15
CA TYR A 86 0.85 6.33 -22.12
C TYR A 86 1.23 7.69 -22.72
N ILE A 87 2.14 7.71 -23.70
CA ILE A 87 2.57 8.96 -24.36
C ILE A 87 1.50 9.57 -25.26
N THR A 88 0.63 8.76 -25.87
CA THR A 88 -0.48 9.26 -26.70
C THR A 88 -1.56 9.92 -25.86
N LYS A 89 -1.92 9.34 -24.70
CA LYS A 89 -2.86 9.97 -23.75
C LYS A 89 -2.41 11.35 -23.23
N ARG A 90 -1.09 11.62 -23.20
CA ARG A 90 -0.52 12.92 -22.79
C ARG A 90 -0.43 13.96 -23.91
N LYS A 91 -0.51 13.55 -25.18
CA LYS A 91 -0.39 14.44 -26.34
C LYS A 91 -1.73 14.94 -26.87
N THR A 92 -2.85 14.38 -26.43
CA THR A 92 -4.18 14.89 -26.74
C THR A 92 -4.56 15.91 -25.66
N PRO A 93 -4.71 17.21 -25.98
CA PRO A 93 -5.46 18.10 -25.09
C PRO A 93 -6.87 17.53 -24.98
N GLN A 94 -7.38 17.35 -23.77
CA GLN A 94 -8.80 17.09 -23.57
C GLN A 94 -9.60 18.24 -24.20
N PRO A 95 -10.64 17.96 -25.01
CA PRO A 95 -11.57 18.98 -25.47
C PRO A 95 -12.38 19.56 -24.31
#